data_AF-A0A932S8M7-F1
#
_entry.id   AF-A0A932S8M7-F1
#
_cell.length_a   1.000
_cell.length_b   1.000
_cell.length_c   1.000
_cell.angle_alpha   90.00
_cell.angle_beta   90.00
_cell.angle_gamma   90.00
#
_symmetry.space_group_name_H-M   'P 1'
#
loop_
_entity.id
_entity.type
_entity.pdbx_description
1 polymer ?
#
loop_
_entity_poly.entity_id
_entity_poly.type
_entity_poly.pdbx_seq_one_letter_code
_entity_poly.pdbx_strand_id
1 'polypeptide(L)'
;MTPRRAPRHGRSQPTHPSLPAPGREPERGVQRALLVWYRRSHRDLPWRHTRDPYAILVSEVMLQQTQAGRVAPKFLEFLQRFPDFDALAAAPPADVIRAWSPLGYNRRAVRLQRIAQRVVANGGHLSNTVEGLRSLDGIGDYTAAAVACFAFGRAAAVVDTNVRRVLTRAFVLSPPSLSGKGLGVRLVASLAQDLIPPNDPYDWNQAIMELGATVCLARAPRCPVCPIRTWCASADTLASATSTHSLSSSAGVPGEALSPRRGPLAAPGRVRRIAETRAPYRVESPFKGSGRYYRGRIVDRLRALSDGNALSLVALGTAIKPGFGDADLPWLHGLVKGLERDGLARLRDDRVSLP
;
A
#
# COMPACT_ATOMS: atom_id res chain seq x y z
N MET A 1 -63.80 5.18 34.86
CA MET A 1 -63.43 4.05 33.98
C MET A 1 -62.79 4.62 32.73
N THR A 2 -61.48 4.46 32.59
CA THR A 2 -60.68 4.89 31.43
C THR A 2 -59.75 3.72 31.07
N PRO A 3 -59.64 3.30 29.80
CA PRO A 3 -59.03 2.02 29.48
C PRO A 3 -57.50 2.11 29.44
N ARG A 4 -56.85 1.10 30.04
CA ARG A 4 -55.40 0.83 29.96
C ARG A 4 -54.97 0.64 28.51
N ARG A 5 -53.99 1.42 28.04
CA ARG A 5 -53.27 1.18 26.78
C ARG A 5 -52.27 0.04 26.96
N ALA A 6 -52.30 -0.92 26.04
CA ALA A 6 -51.35 -2.03 25.94
C ALA A 6 -49.93 -1.57 25.55
N PRO A 7 -48.87 -2.30 25.94
CA PRO A 7 -47.50 -1.96 25.58
C PRO A 7 -47.23 -2.27 24.11
N ARG A 8 -46.61 -1.32 23.39
CA ARG A 8 -46.20 -1.49 21.99
C ARG A 8 -45.09 -2.53 21.89
N HIS A 9 -45.29 -3.53 21.03
CA HIS A 9 -44.30 -4.52 20.65
C HIS A 9 -42.97 -3.87 20.27
N GLY A 10 -41.89 -4.39 20.86
CA GLY A 10 -40.51 -3.99 20.58
C GLY A 10 -40.19 -4.17 19.10
N ARG A 11 -39.63 -3.13 18.48
CA ARG A 11 -39.00 -3.22 17.17
C ARG A 11 -37.80 -4.16 17.30
N SER A 12 -37.85 -5.28 16.59
CA SER A 12 -36.73 -6.18 16.36
C SER A 12 -35.54 -5.37 15.84
N GLN A 13 -34.42 -5.40 16.54
CA GLN A 13 -33.17 -4.84 16.03
C GLN A 13 -32.75 -5.59 14.76
N PRO A 14 -32.22 -4.91 13.73
CA PRO A 14 -31.69 -5.59 12.57
C PRO A 14 -30.49 -6.45 12.98
N THR A 15 -30.60 -7.76 12.79
CA THR A 15 -29.51 -8.72 12.97
C THR A 15 -28.40 -8.40 11.98
N HIS A 16 -27.30 -7.85 12.46
CA HIS A 16 -26.06 -7.80 11.68
C HIS A 16 -25.62 -9.26 11.40
N PRO A 17 -25.17 -9.59 10.18
CA PRO A 17 -24.63 -10.91 9.91
C PRO A 17 -23.38 -11.09 10.78
N SER A 18 -23.50 -11.96 11.79
CA SER A 18 -22.39 -12.33 12.66
C SER A 18 -21.28 -12.93 11.81
N LEU A 19 -20.07 -12.39 11.93
CA LEU A 19 -18.89 -13.00 11.34
C LEU A 19 -18.71 -14.39 11.96
N PRO A 20 -18.39 -15.42 11.16
CA PRO A 20 -18.14 -16.76 11.69
C PRO A 20 -16.99 -16.73 12.71
N ALA A 21 -17.12 -17.49 13.79
CA ALA A 21 -16.09 -17.62 14.82
C ALA A 21 -14.75 -18.13 14.24
N PRO A 22 -13.61 -17.60 14.71
CA PRO A 22 -12.27 -18.00 14.23
C PRO A 22 -11.94 -19.45 14.61
N GLY A 23 -11.22 -20.14 13.72
CA GLY A 23 -10.72 -21.51 13.91
C GLY A 23 -11.42 -22.60 13.07
N ARG A 24 -12.15 -22.24 12.01
CA ARG A 24 -12.84 -23.24 11.17
C ARG A 24 -11.86 -24.01 10.28
N GLU A 25 -12.17 -25.28 9.97
CA GLU A 25 -11.37 -26.13 9.06
C GLU A 25 -10.95 -25.43 7.73
N PRO A 26 -11.81 -24.65 7.05
CA PRO A 26 -11.42 -23.86 5.88
C PRO A 26 -10.31 -22.83 6.15
N GLU A 27 -10.29 -22.19 7.31
CA GLU A 27 -9.30 -21.17 7.67
C GLU A 27 -7.93 -21.81 7.89
N ARG A 28 -7.90 -22.94 8.60
CA ARG A 28 -6.68 -23.74 8.80
C ARG A 28 -6.13 -24.27 7.47
N GLY A 29 -7.02 -24.68 6.56
CA GLY A 29 -6.67 -25.07 5.20
C GLY A 29 -5.98 -23.95 4.42
N VAL A 30 -6.58 -22.75 4.45
CA VAL A 30 -6.01 -21.54 3.84
C VAL A 30 -4.65 -21.19 4.44
N GLN A 31 -4.54 -21.15 5.77
CA GLN A 31 -3.29 -20.88 6.49
C GLN A 31 -2.19 -21.82 6.03
N ARG A 32 -2.45 -23.13 6.09
CA ARG A 32 -1.47 -24.16 5.73
C ARG A 32 -1.04 -24.06 4.26
N ALA A 33 -2.01 -23.97 3.34
CA ALA A 33 -1.72 -23.92 1.91
C ALA A 33 -0.89 -22.69 1.55
N LEU A 34 -1.24 -21.54 2.13
CA LEU A 34 -0.54 -20.29 1.88
C LEU A 34 0.88 -20.29 2.44
N LEU A 35 1.08 -20.78 3.66
CA LEU A 35 2.41 -20.87 4.29
C LEU A 35 3.32 -21.88 3.57
N VAL A 36 2.79 -23.01 3.11
CA VAL A 36 3.55 -23.99 2.31
C VAL A 36 3.99 -23.39 0.97
N TRP A 37 3.08 -22.69 0.30
CA TRP A 37 3.40 -22.00 -0.95
C TRP A 37 4.45 -20.90 -0.74
N TYR A 38 4.30 -20.08 0.29
CA TYR A 38 5.22 -18.98 0.58
C TYR A 38 6.65 -19.48 0.80
N ARG A 39 6.83 -20.52 1.63
CA ARG A 39 8.14 -21.14 1.87
C ARG A 39 8.86 -21.62 0.60
N ARG A 40 8.12 -21.96 -0.47
CA ARG A 40 8.67 -22.44 -1.74
C ARG A 40 8.86 -21.38 -2.82
N SER A 41 8.15 -20.26 -2.73
CA SER A 41 7.97 -19.35 -3.88
C SER A 41 8.15 -17.87 -3.57
N HIS A 42 8.44 -17.50 -2.33
CA HIS A 42 8.65 -16.11 -1.96
C HIS A 42 9.88 -15.53 -2.66
N ARG A 43 9.78 -14.26 -3.08
CA ARG A 43 10.95 -13.51 -3.55
C ARG A 43 11.96 -13.34 -2.43
N ASP A 44 13.22 -13.52 -2.77
CA ASP A 44 14.34 -13.18 -1.92
C ASP A 44 14.51 -11.64 -1.86
N LEU A 45 14.34 -11.06 -0.67
CA LEU A 45 14.35 -9.61 -0.46
C LEU A 45 15.19 -9.28 0.78
N PRO A 46 16.10 -8.29 0.73
CA PRO A 46 17.07 -8.06 1.81
C PRO A 46 16.47 -7.89 3.21
N TRP A 47 15.35 -7.18 3.32
CA TRP A 47 14.67 -6.94 4.60
C TRP A 47 13.96 -8.18 5.18
N ARG A 48 13.88 -9.30 4.44
CA ARG A 48 13.37 -10.58 4.97
C ARG A 48 14.44 -11.37 5.76
N HIS A 49 15.71 -10.96 5.68
CA HIS A 49 16.83 -11.61 6.35
C HIS A 49 17.21 -10.97 7.69
N THR A 50 16.40 -10.06 8.20
CA THR A 50 16.65 -9.36 9.45
C THR A 50 15.37 -9.23 10.28
N ARG A 51 15.56 -9.09 11.59
CA ARG A 51 14.53 -8.76 12.57
C ARG A 51 14.81 -7.45 13.30
N ASP A 52 15.89 -6.76 12.91
CA ASP A 52 16.24 -5.47 13.49
C ASP A 52 15.10 -4.45 13.27
N PRO A 53 14.52 -3.87 14.34
CA PRO A 53 13.46 -2.89 14.24
C PRO A 53 13.84 -1.65 13.40
N TYR A 54 15.10 -1.24 13.41
CA TYR A 54 15.57 -0.12 12.59
C TYR A 54 15.50 -0.49 11.10
N ALA A 55 16.17 -1.58 10.71
CA ALA A 55 16.15 -2.06 9.34
C ALA A 55 14.72 -2.32 8.81
N ILE A 56 13.86 -2.96 9.60
CA ILE A 56 12.46 -3.20 9.21
C ILE A 56 11.69 -1.89 9.02
N LEU A 57 11.84 -0.90 9.92
CA LEU A 57 11.20 0.39 9.75
C LEU A 57 11.68 1.11 8.48
N VAL A 58 12.99 1.07 8.19
CA VAL A 58 13.57 1.63 6.96
C VAL A 58 12.93 1.00 5.73
N SER A 59 12.86 -0.34 5.65
CA SER A 59 12.27 -1.03 4.49
C SER A 59 10.80 -0.71 4.32
N GLU A 60 10.01 -0.71 5.39
CA GLU A 60 8.57 -0.43 5.33
C GLU A 60 8.29 1.00 4.89
N VAL A 61 9.10 1.99 5.32
CA VAL A 61 8.98 3.36 4.83
C VAL A 61 9.39 3.48 3.37
N MET A 62 10.46 2.79 2.93
CA MET A 62 10.89 2.80 1.53
C MET A 62 9.87 2.13 0.60
N LEU A 63 9.18 1.08 1.03
CA LEU A 63 8.19 0.34 0.24
C LEU A 63 6.89 1.13 0.02
N GLN A 64 6.64 2.20 0.77
CA GLN A 64 5.48 3.07 0.54
C GLN A 64 5.48 3.64 -0.89
N GLN A 65 4.52 3.20 -1.71
CA GLN A 65 4.38 3.63 -3.11
C GLN A 65 5.64 3.43 -3.96
N THR A 66 6.52 2.49 -3.57
CA THR A 66 7.75 2.17 -4.31
C THR A 66 7.86 0.67 -4.51
N GLN A 67 8.21 0.23 -5.72
CA GLN A 67 8.32 -1.18 -6.04
C GLN A 67 9.52 -1.82 -5.33
N ALA A 68 9.33 -3.03 -4.78
CA ALA A 68 10.37 -3.76 -4.03
C ALA A 68 11.71 -3.88 -4.77
N GLY A 69 11.70 -4.17 -6.07
CA GLY A 69 12.94 -4.27 -6.86
C GLY A 69 13.76 -2.97 -6.92
N ARG A 70 13.11 -1.80 -6.82
CA ARG A 70 13.80 -0.51 -6.71
C ARG A 70 14.29 -0.22 -5.30
N VAL A 71 13.62 -0.76 -4.28
CA VAL A 71 13.96 -0.58 -2.87
C VAL A 71 15.16 -1.45 -2.48
N ALA A 72 15.23 -2.70 -2.96
CA ALA A 72 16.26 -3.67 -2.56
C ALA A 72 17.71 -3.14 -2.58
N PRO A 73 18.25 -2.63 -3.71
CA PRO A 73 19.62 -2.10 -3.71
C PRO A 73 19.76 -0.85 -2.83
N LYS A 74 18.71 -0.01 -2.80
CA LYS A 74 18.74 1.25 -2.07
C LYS A 74 18.70 1.08 -0.55
N PHE A 75 17.97 0.07 -0.11
CA PHE A 75 17.90 -0.35 1.28
C PHE A 75 19.29 -0.73 1.80
N LEU A 76 20.03 -1.55 1.05
CA LEU A 76 21.38 -1.96 1.42
C LEU A 76 22.34 -0.77 1.49
N GLU A 77 22.35 0.10 0.48
CA GLU A 77 23.15 1.33 0.46
C GLU A 77 22.82 2.25 1.65
N PHE A 78 21.52 2.40 1.96
CA PHE A 78 21.07 3.27 3.03
C PHE A 78 21.50 2.75 4.40
N LEU A 79 21.38 1.44 4.66
CA LEU A 79 21.85 0.83 5.91
C LEU A 79 23.37 0.84 6.06
N GLN A 80 24.13 0.80 4.96
CA GLN A 80 25.58 0.99 5.03
C GLN A 80 25.94 2.40 5.48
N ARG A 81 25.20 3.41 5.02
CA ARG A 81 25.46 4.83 5.36
C ARG A 81 24.91 5.21 6.73
N PHE A 82 23.74 4.69 7.08
CA PHE A 82 23.06 4.94 8.35
C PHE A 82 22.70 3.57 8.94
N PRO A 83 23.59 2.96 9.75
CA PRO A 83 23.40 1.59 10.23
C PRO A 83 22.34 1.44 11.32
N ASP A 84 22.01 2.51 12.04
CA ASP A 84 21.10 2.49 13.18
C ASP A 84 20.33 3.81 13.36
N PHE A 85 19.52 3.87 14.42
CA PHE A 85 18.76 5.07 14.78
C PHE A 85 19.66 6.25 15.12
N ASP A 86 20.77 6.04 15.83
CA ASP A 86 21.69 7.10 16.25
C ASP A 86 22.36 7.77 15.05
N ALA A 87 22.91 6.97 14.14
CA ALA A 87 23.54 7.45 12.92
C ALA A 87 22.56 8.22 12.03
N LEU A 88 21.32 7.72 11.88
CA LEU A 88 20.30 8.43 11.10
C LEU A 88 19.84 9.73 11.78
N ALA A 89 19.67 9.70 13.10
CA ALA A 89 19.22 10.84 13.87
C ALA A 89 20.22 12.00 13.85
N ALA A 90 21.51 11.68 13.94
CA ALA A 90 22.62 12.63 13.95
C ALA A 90 22.98 13.19 12.56
N ALA A 91 22.60 12.50 11.47
CA ALA A 91 22.94 12.91 10.13
C ALA A 91 22.36 14.29 9.73
N PRO A 92 23.05 15.09 8.91
CA PRO A 92 22.44 16.27 8.30
C PRO A 92 21.21 15.90 7.46
N PRO A 93 20.07 16.64 7.54
CA PRO A 93 18.90 16.35 6.74
C PRO A 93 19.18 16.33 5.23
N ALA A 94 20.05 17.22 4.74
CA ALA A 94 20.53 17.22 3.37
C ALA A 94 21.12 15.87 2.94
N ASP A 95 21.93 15.23 3.78
CA ASP A 95 22.55 13.93 3.51
C ASP A 95 21.52 12.82 3.41
N VAL A 96 20.54 12.80 4.31
CA VAL A 96 19.43 11.84 4.27
C VAL A 96 18.60 12.03 3.00
N ILE A 97 18.34 13.28 2.59
CA ILE A 97 17.62 13.59 1.35
C ILE A 97 18.42 13.12 0.11
N ARG A 98 19.74 13.31 0.08
CA ARG A 98 20.61 12.84 -1.01
C ARG A 98 20.62 11.31 -1.05
N ALA A 99 20.85 10.68 0.09
CA ALA A 99 20.86 9.23 0.24
C ALA A 99 19.50 8.56 0.00
N TRP A 100 18.39 9.29 -0.08
CA TRP A 100 17.08 8.72 -0.45
C TRP A 100 16.84 8.63 -1.96
N SER A 101 17.62 9.34 -2.77
CA SER A 101 17.48 9.32 -4.23
C SER A 101 17.84 7.94 -4.80
N PRO A 102 17.11 7.39 -5.80
CA PRO A 102 16.05 8.02 -6.61
C PRO A 102 14.62 7.54 -6.23
N LEU A 103 14.36 7.16 -4.98
CA LEU A 103 13.06 6.58 -4.58
C LEU A 103 11.87 7.55 -4.71
N GLY A 104 12.14 8.86 -4.75
CA GLY A 104 11.11 9.89 -4.77
C GLY A 104 10.31 9.97 -3.46
N TYR A 105 9.31 10.86 -3.41
CA TYR A 105 8.56 11.17 -2.19
C TYR A 105 9.48 11.48 -0.99
N ASN A 106 10.41 12.42 -1.18
CA ASN A 106 11.53 12.71 -0.27
C ASN A 106 11.11 13.05 1.17
N ARG A 107 9.86 13.50 1.37
CA ARG A 107 9.29 13.72 2.70
C ARG A 107 9.36 12.46 3.58
N ARG A 108 9.33 11.26 2.99
CA ARG A 108 9.51 10.00 3.72
C ARG A 108 10.88 9.89 4.38
N ALA A 109 11.93 10.34 3.71
CA ALA A 109 13.30 10.31 4.24
C ALA A 109 13.42 11.17 5.50
N VAL A 110 12.94 12.42 5.42
CA VAL A 110 13.00 13.38 6.53
C VAL A 110 12.07 12.98 7.66
N ARG A 111 10.91 12.39 7.37
CA ARG A 111 10.04 11.80 8.40
C ARG A 111 10.69 10.62 9.11
N LEU A 112 11.33 9.71 8.37
CA LEU A 112 12.07 8.60 8.94
C LEU A 112 13.18 9.09 9.87
N GLN A 113 13.92 10.12 9.45
CA GLN A 113 14.92 10.77 10.31
C GLN A 113 14.30 11.36 11.58
N ARG A 114 13.17 12.07 11.49
CA ARG A 114 12.47 12.59 12.69
C ARG A 114 12.02 11.47 13.63
N ILE A 115 11.57 10.34 13.09
CA ILE A 115 11.26 9.15 13.89
C ILE A 115 12.51 8.66 14.61
N ALA A 116 13.65 8.55 13.91
CA ALA A 116 14.92 8.17 14.51
C ALA A 116 15.34 9.11 15.64
N GLN A 117 15.28 10.43 15.41
CA GLN A 117 15.54 11.45 16.43
C GLN A 117 14.64 11.30 17.66
N ARG A 118 13.36 10.99 17.46
CA ARG A 118 12.41 10.76 18.56
C ARG A 118 12.72 9.48 19.33
N VAL A 119 13.14 8.41 18.65
CA VAL A 119 13.54 7.15 19.28
C VAL A 119 14.80 7.35 20.13
N VAL A 120 15.82 8.01 19.59
CA VAL A 120 17.06 8.36 20.31
C VAL A 120 16.76 9.23 21.54
N ALA A 121 15.93 10.27 21.39
CA ALA A 121 15.52 11.13 22.49
C ALA A 121 14.75 10.40 23.61
N ASN A 122 14.15 9.24 23.31
CA ASN A 122 13.45 8.39 24.28
C ASN A 122 14.32 7.22 24.78
N GLY A 123 15.65 7.32 24.68
CA GLY A 123 16.58 6.30 25.17
C GLY A 123 16.86 5.17 24.17
N GLY A 124 16.66 5.40 22.87
CA GLY A 124 17.05 4.48 21.80
C GLY A 124 16.14 3.28 21.58
N HIS A 125 15.05 3.15 22.35
CA HIS A 125 14.13 2.01 22.24
C HIS A 125 12.90 2.31 21.38
N LEU A 126 12.72 1.55 20.29
CA LEU A 126 11.49 1.55 19.51
C LEU A 126 10.45 0.64 20.16
N SER A 127 9.23 1.16 20.39
CA SER A 127 8.15 0.37 20.99
C SER A 127 7.84 -0.90 20.19
N ASN A 128 7.60 -2.01 20.89
CA ASN A 128 7.22 -3.30 20.30
C ASN A 128 5.70 -3.51 20.21
N THR A 129 4.90 -2.47 20.46
CA THR A 129 3.43 -2.51 20.42
C THR A 129 2.90 -1.69 19.26
N VAL A 130 1.75 -2.07 18.71
CA VAL A 130 1.12 -1.32 17.60
C VAL A 130 0.76 0.10 18.06
N GLU A 131 0.24 0.23 19.27
CA GLU A 131 -0.16 1.50 19.88
C GLU A 131 1.04 2.43 20.08
N GLY A 132 2.14 1.90 20.63
CA GLY A 132 3.37 2.66 20.83
C GLY A 132 4.00 3.10 19.52
N LEU A 133 4.03 2.22 18.51
CA LEU A 133 4.53 2.57 17.17
C LEU A 133 3.65 3.63 16.50
N ARG A 134 2.32 3.51 16.57
CA ARG A 134 1.36 4.48 16.01
C ARG A 134 1.47 5.86 16.66
N SER A 135 1.99 5.97 17.88
CA SER A 135 2.18 7.26 18.54
C SER A 135 3.27 8.13 17.90
N LEU A 136 4.15 7.54 17.07
CA LEU A 136 5.21 8.26 16.37
C LEU A 136 4.65 8.94 15.10
N ASP A 137 4.85 10.26 14.98
CA ASP A 137 4.38 11.01 13.81
C ASP A 137 4.95 10.43 12.51
N GLY A 138 4.07 10.17 11.54
CA GLY A 138 4.41 9.53 10.27
C GLY A 138 4.27 8.00 10.26
N ILE A 139 4.02 7.34 11.39
CA ILE A 139 3.69 5.91 11.45
C ILE A 139 2.17 5.73 11.48
N GLY A 140 1.61 5.22 10.38
CA GLY A 140 0.20 4.84 10.31
C GLY A 140 -0.05 3.37 10.68
N ASP A 141 -1.32 2.95 10.66
CA ASP A 141 -1.77 1.59 11.02
C ASP A 141 -0.96 0.47 10.36
N TYR A 142 -0.73 0.59 9.05
CA TYR A 142 0.04 -0.39 8.29
C TYR A 142 1.47 -0.50 8.82
N THR A 143 2.20 0.61 8.92
CA THR A 143 3.61 0.60 9.33
C THR A 143 3.75 0.14 10.78
N ALA A 144 2.84 0.55 11.66
CA ALA A 144 2.83 0.11 13.06
C ALA A 144 2.64 -1.41 13.16
N ALA A 145 1.65 -1.97 12.46
CA ALA A 145 1.43 -3.41 12.44
C ALA A 145 2.61 -4.17 11.79
N ALA A 146 3.14 -3.65 10.68
CA ALA A 146 4.26 -4.24 9.97
C ALA A 146 5.51 -4.31 10.86
N VAL A 147 5.90 -3.22 11.51
CA VAL A 147 7.06 -3.21 12.42
C VAL A 147 6.81 -4.10 13.64
N ALA A 148 5.63 -4.02 14.27
CA ALA A 148 5.28 -4.87 15.41
C ALA A 148 5.37 -6.38 15.07
N CYS A 149 4.89 -6.76 13.89
CA CYS A 149 4.93 -8.15 13.43
C CYS A 149 6.33 -8.57 12.95
N PHE A 150 6.95 -7.76 12.09
CA PHE A 150 8.16 -8.16 11.37
C PHE A 150 9.43 -8.11 12.22
N ALA A 151 9.54 -7.11 13.10
CA ALA A 151 10.66 -6.98 14.01
C ALA A 151 10.43 -7.70 15.35
N PHE A 152 9.20 -7.64 15.88
CA PHE A 152 8.92 -8.10 17.26
C PHE A 152 8.02 -9.33 17.36
N GLY A 153 7.62 -9.94 16.24
CA GLY A 153 6.83 -11.17 16.22
C GLY A 153 5.41 -11.02 16.77
N ARG A 154 4.89 -9.79 16.91
CA ARG A 154 3.52 -9.58 17.39
C ARG A 154 2.53 -10.10 16.36
N ALA A 155 1.47 -10.77 16.82
CA ALA A 155 0.34 -11.18 15.99
C ALA A 155 -0.53 -9.96 15.62
N ALA A 156 0.00 -9.09 14.77
CA ALA A 156 -0.66 -7.90 14.26
C ALA A 156 -0.90 -8.03 12.75
N ALA A 157 -2.14 -7.78 12.31
CA ALA A 157 -2.50 -7.88 10.90
C ALA A 157 -1.91 -6.74 10.08
N VAL A 158 -1.14 -7.09 9.05
CA VAL A 158 -0.53 -6.14 8.12
C VAL A 158 -1.39 -6.05 6.86
N VAL A 159 -2.23 -5.01 6.79
CA VAL A 159 -3.24 -4.88 5.73
C VAL A 159 -2.94 -3.73 4.78
N ASP A 160 -2.29 -4.04 3.67
CA ASP A 160 -2.17 -3.12 2.52
C ASP A 160 -3.34 -3.29 1.53
N THR A 161 -3.26 -2.63 0.38
CA THR A 161 -4.26 -2.75 -0.68
C THR A 161 -4.27 -4.13 -1.35
N ASN A 162 -3.16 -4.87 -1.31
CA ASN A 162 -3.04 -6.21 -1.85
C ASN A 162 -3.72 -7.24 -0.95
N VAL A 163 -3.41 -7.22 0.34
CA VAL A 163 -4.03 -8.05 1.37
C VAL A 163 -5.53 -7.79 1.42
N ARG A 164 -5.95 -6.50 1.40
CA ARG A 164 -7.38 -6.16 1.33
C ARG A 164 -8.06 -6.83 0.15
N ARG A 165 -7.46 -6.75 -1.05
CA ARG A 165 -7.99 -7.38 -2.27
C ARG A 165 -8.06 -8.90 -2.15
N VAL A 166 -7.01 -9.54 -1.63
CA VAL A 166 -6.97 -10.99 -1.41
C VAL A 166 -8.11 -11.42 -0.49
N LEU A 167 -8.22 -10.80 0.68
CA LEU A 167 -9.20 -11.15 1.70
C LEU A 167 -10.63 -10.91 1.21
N THR A 168 -10.89 -9.78 0.55
CA THR A 168 -12.20 -9.53 -0.05
C THR A 168 -12.56 -10.60 -1.07
N ARG A 169 -11.66 -10.97 -1.99
CA ARG A 169 -11.94 -11.98 -3.02
C ARG A 169 -12.11 -13.39 -2.43
N ALA A 170 -11.30 -13.73 -1.44
CA ALA A 170 -11.28 -15.07 -0.86
C ALA A 170 -12.48 -15.33 0.06
N PHE A 171 -12.91 -14.34 0.84
CA PHE A 171 -13.84 -14.57 1.96
C PHE A 171 -15.14 -13.74 1.91
N VAL A 172 -15.24 -12.72 1.05
CA VAL A 172 -16.43 -11.83 1.01
C VAL A 172 -17.27 -12.16 -0.24
N LEU A 173 -18.29 -13.00 -0.05
CA LEU A 173 -19.14 -13.58 -1.11
C LEU A 173 -19.99 -12.58 -1.91
N SER A 174 -20.13 -11.35 -1.43
CA SER A 174 -20.76 -10.24 -2.16
C SER A 174 -20.28 -8.97 -1.50
N PRO A 175 -19.29 -8.26 -2.06
CA PRO A 175 -18.90 -6.97 -1.53
C PRO A 175 -20.13 -6.06 -1.67
N PRO A 176 -20.80 -5.63 -0.57
CA PRO A 176 -21.69 -4.48 -0.68
C PRO A 176 -20.85 -3.40 -1.35
N SER A 177 -21.43 -2.65 -2.30
CA SER A 177 -20.69 -1.65 -3.07
C SER A 177 -19.69 -0.95 -2.15
N LEU A 178 -18.39 -1.20 -2.34
CA LEU A 178 -17.33 -0.74 -1.43
C LEU A 178 -17.22 0.80 -1.41
N SER A 179 -18.18 1.49 -2.04
CA SER A 179 -18.52 2.91 -1.89
C SER A 179 -18.94 3.29 -0.47
N GLY A 180 -19.34 2.34 0.39
CA GLY A 180 -19.45 2.56 1.84
C GLY A 180 -18.07 2.60 2.50
N LYS A 181 -17.33 3.71 2.35
CA LYS A 181 -15.89 3.88 2.62
C LYS A 181 -15.33 3.40 3.98
N GLY A 182 -16.16 3.03 4.96
CA GLY A 182 -15.72 2.64 6.31
C GLY A 182 -16.00 1.19 6.73
N LEU A 183 -17.17 0.63 6.41
CA LEU A 183 -17.59 -0.66 6.98
C LEU A 183 -16.82 -1.85 6.37
N GLY A 184 -16.65 -1.86 5.05
CA GLY A 184 -15.84 -2.88 4.37
C GLY A 184 -14.36 -2.83 4.77
N VAL A 185 -13.86 -1.65 5.19
CA VAL A 185 -12.49 -1.50 5.65
C VAL A 185 -12.25 -2.19 6.98
N ARG A 186 -13.14 -1.96 7.95
CA ARG A 186 -13.10 -2.57 9.28
C ARG A 186 -13.34 -4.07 9.25
N LEU A 187 -14.29 -4.52 8.44
CA LEU A 187 -14.58 -5.94 8.25
C LEU A 187 -13.32 -6.71 7.80
N VAL A 188 -12.64 -6.21 6.78
CA VAL A 188 -11.42 -6.84 6.25
C VAL A 188 -10.27 -6.78 7.26
N ALA A 189 -10.17 -5.70 8.06
CA ALA A 189 -9.16 -5.61 9.10
C ALA A 189 -9.39 -6.64 10.22
N SER A 190 -10.64 -6.83 10.68
CA SER A 190 -10.99 -7.88 11.64
C SER A 190 -10.66 -9.27 11.10
N LEU A 191 -11.11 -9.56 9.87
CA LEU A 191 -10.81 -10.84 9.22
C LEU A 191 -9.30 -11.10 9.09
N ALA A 192 -8.53 -10.07 8.73
CA ALA A 192 -7.08 -10.19 8.62
C ALA A 192 -6.43 -10.56 9.96
N GLN A 193 -6.94 -10.00 11.06
CA GLN A 193 -6.49 -10.27 12.43
C GLN A 193 -6.88 -11.67 12.91
N ASP A 194 -8.12 -12.09 12.62
CA ASP A 194 -8.65 -13.40 13.01
C ASP A 194 -7.95 -14.56 12.28
N LEU A 195 -7.47 -14.32 11.05
CA LEU A 195 -6.79 -15.33 10.25
C LEU A 195 -5.30 -15.51 10.57
N ILE A 196 -4.71 -14.73 11.48
CA ILE A 196 -3.31 -14.88 11.84
C ILE A 196 -3.10 -16.20 12.59
N PRO A 197 -2.26 -17.12 12.10
CA PRO A 197 -1.90 -18.31 12.85
C PRO A 197 -1.06 -17.89 14.08
N PRO A 198 -1.38 -18.37 15.30
CA PRO A 198 -0.70 -17.94 16.53
C PRO A 198 0.81 -18.11 16.52
N ASN A 199 1.31 -19.15 15.83
CA ASN A 199 2.73 -19.52 15.84
C ASN A 199 3.53 -18.92 14.68
N ASP A 200 2.86 -18.44 13.61
CA ASP A 200 3.52 -18.00 12.38
C ASP A 200 3.03 -16.62 11.90
N PRO A 201 2.90 -15.59 12.77
CA PRO A 201 2.35 -14.30 12.38
C PRO A 201 3.18 -13.60 11.30
N TYR A 202 4.50 -13.77 11.34
CA TYR A 202 5.40 -13.20 10.35
C TYR A 202 5.17 -13.79 8.95
N ASP A 203 5.35 -15.10 8.82
CA ASP A 203 5.24 -15.79 7.54
C ASP A 203 3.83 -15.65 6.97
N TRP A 204 2.80 -15.65 7.82
CA TRP A 204 1.43 -15.43 7.37
C TRP A 204 1.25 -14.06 6.71
N ASN A 205 1.66 -12.99 7.39
CA ASN A 205 1.55 -11.64 6.85
C ASN A 205 2.39 -11.48 5.57
N GLN A 206 3.61 -12.01 5.54
CA GLN A 206 4.45 -11.99 4.35
C GLN A 206 3.82 -12.79 3.20
N ALA A 207 3.24 -13.95 3.48
CA ALA A 207 2.64 -14.83 2.49
C ALA A 207 1.40 -14.22 1.84
N ILE A 208 0.51 -13.60 2.61
CA ILE A 208 -0.69 -12.98 2.06
C ILE A 208 -0.37 -11.72 1.24
N MET A 209 0.63 -10.94 1.65
CA MET A 209 1.17 -9.84 0.85
C MET A 209 1.79 -10.35 -0.45
N GLU A 210 2.61 -11.40 -0.39
CA GLU A 210 3.27 -12.01 -1.55
C GLU A 210 2.24 -12.57 -2.54
N LEU A 211 1.20 -13.24 -2.05
CA LEU A 211 0.09 -13.75 -2.85
C LEU A 211 -0.60 -12.62 -3.61
N GLY A 212 -0.91 -11.53 -2.91
CA GLY A 212 -1.51 -10.35 -3.52
C GLY A 212 -0.62 -9.70 -4.58
N ALA A 213 0.69 -9.68 -4.35
CA ALA A 213 1.67 -9.07 -5.25
C ALA A 213 1.95 -9.90 -6.52
N THR A 214 1.84 -11.22 -6.46
CA THR A 214 2.37 -12.12 -7.51
C THR A 214 1.32 -13.01 -8.19
N VAL A 215 0.21 -13.30 -7.50
CA VAL A 215 -0.82 -14.25 -7.99
C VAL A 215 -2.19 -13.60 -8.06
N CYS A 216 -2.69 -13.07 -6.94
CA CYS A 216 -4.00 -12.43 -6.84
C CYS A 216 -3.91 -10.96 -7.29
N LEU A 217 -3.49 -10.76 -8.54
CA LEU A 217 -3.23 -9.46 -9.13
C LEU A 217 -4.51 -8.61 -9.26
N ALA A 218 -4.36 -7.28 -9.25
CA ALA A 218 -5.50 -6.37 -9.38
C ALA A 218 -6.28 -6.62 -10.69
N ARG A 219 -5.55 -6.84 -11.79
CA ARG A 219 -6.06 -7.21 -13.11
C ARG A 219 -5.49 -8.58 -13.50
N ALA A 220 -6.30 -9.40 -14.16
CA ALA A 220 -5.93 -10.76 -14.59
C ALA A 220 -5.26 -11.60 -13.47
N PRO A 221 -5.97 -11.87 -12.34
CA PRO A 221 -5.44 -12.72 -11.29
C PRO A 221 -5.18 -14.14 -11.80
N ARG A 222 -4.10 -14.76 -11.34
CA ARG A 222 -3.67 -16.11 -11.75
C ARG A 222 -4.36 -17.20 -10.93
N CYS A 223 -5.70 -17.21 -10.95
CA CYS A 223 -6.52 -18.11 -10.13
C CYS A 223 -6.19 -19.61 -10.28
N PRO A 224 -5.87 -20.15 -11.48
CA PRO A 224 -5.56 -21.59 -11.62
C PRO A 224 -4.35 -22.06 -10.81
N VAL A 225 -3.38 -21.18 -10.55
CA VAL A 225 -2.16 -21.51 -9.77
C VAL A 225 -2.21 -20.96 -8.34
N CYS A 226 -3.36 -20.41 -7.92
CA CYS A 226 -3.49 -19.82 -6.60
C CYS A 226 -3.54 -20.90 -5.51
N PRO A 227 -2.66 -20.86 -4.48
CA PRO A 227 -2.58 -21.91 -3.46
C PRO A 227 -3.86 -22.01 -2.61
N ILE A 228 -4.66 -20.95 -2.55
CA ILE A 228 -5.88 -20.89 -1.76
C ILE A 228 -7.15 -20.97 -2.63
N ARG A 229 -7.01 -21.35 -3.91
CA ARG A 229 -8.12 -21.36 -4.90
C ARG A 229 -9.33 -22.14 -4.40
N THR A 230 -9.12 -23.31 -3.81
CA THR A 230 -10.16 -24.22 -3.31
C THR A 230 -11.07 -23.60 -2.24
N TRP A 231 -10.57 -22.62 -1.49
CA TRP A 231 -11.33 -21.91 -0.46
C TRP A 231 -11.78 -20.51 -0.88
N CYS A 232 -11.43 -20.07 -2.10
CA CYS A 232 -11.66 -18.70 -2.53
C CYS A 232 -13.06 -18.52 -3.14
N ALA A 233 -13.90 -17.74 -2.46
CA ALA A 233 -15.27 -17.40 -2.87
C ALA A 233 -15.39 -16.84 -4.30
N SER A 234 -14.35 -16.15 -4.80
CA SER A 234 -14.39 -15.48 -6.11
C SER A 234 -13.60 -16.20 -7.22
N ALA A 235 -12.98 -17.36 -6.95
CA ALA A 235 -12.02 -17.96 -7.87
C ALA A 235 -12.60 -18.28 -9.26
N ASP A 236 -13.76 -18.93 -9.32
CA ASP A 236 -14.38 -19.37 -10.57
C ASP A 236 -14.94 -18.20 -11.39
N THR A 237 -15.52 -17.20 -10.72
CA THR A 237 -16.00 -15.96 -11.35
C THR A 237 -14.84 -15.17 -11.97
N LEU A 238 -13.71 -15.04 -11.26
CA LEU A 238 -12.54 -14.30 -11.74
C LEU A 238 -11.78 -15.03 -12.87
N ALA A 239 -11.72 -16.36 -12.83
CA ALA A 239 -11.10 -17.16 -13.89
C ALA A 239 -11.87 -17.04 -15.22
N SER A 240 -13.21 -17.09 -15.15
CA SER A 240 -14.08 -16.93 -16.33
C SER A 240 -13.99 -15.53 -16.94
N ALA A 241 -13.91 -14.47 -16.12
CA ALA A 241 -13.79 -13.08 -16.59
C ALA A 241 -12.44 -12.76 -17.25
N THR A 242 -11.38 -13.49 -16.87
CA THR A 242 -10.05 -13.32 -17.49
C THR A 242 -10.00 -13.98 -18.88
N SER A 243 -10.76 -15.06 -19.07
CA SER A 243 -10.84 -15.81 -20.33
C SER A 243 -11.63 -15.05 -21.41
N THR A 244 -12.69 -14.32 -21.04
CA THR A 244 -13.50 -13.53 -21.98
C THR A 244 -12.79 -12.28 -22.51
N HIS A 245 -11.86 -11.69 -21.75
CA HIS A 245 -11.05 -10.57 -22.23
C HIS A 245 -9.94 -10.98 -23.21
N SER A 246 -9.56 -12.26 -23.25
CA SER A 246 -8.58 -12.76 -24.22
C SER A 246 -9.18 -13.02 -25.61
N LEU A 247 -10.51 -13.07 -25.73
CA LEU A 247 -11.22 -13.37 -26.99
C LEU A 247 -11.63 -12.11 -27.78
N SER A 248 -11.34 -10.90 -27.29
CA SER A 248 -11.62 -9.66 -28.04
C SER A 248 -10.39 -9.10 -28.78
N SER A 249 -9.32 -9.89 -28.93
CA SER A 249 -8.09 -9.49 -29.64
C SER A 249 -7.58 -10.64 -30.52
N SER A 250 -8.39 -11.05 -31.49
CA SER A 250 -7.91 -11.84 -32.63
C SER A 250 -8.89 -11.70 -33.78
N ALA A 251 -8.53 -10.87 -34.76
CA ALA A 251 -9.22 -10.81 -36.04
C ALA A 251 -8.90 -12.08 -36.86
N GLY A 252 -9.97 -12.82 -37.19
CA GLY A 252 -10.20 -13.56 -38.44
C GLY A 252 -9.22 -14.65 -38.91
N VAL A 253 -9.68 -15.92 -38.87
CA VAL A 253 -9.65 -16.87 -40.02
C VAL A 253 -10.84 -17.84 -39.85
N PRO A 254 -11.65 -18.17 -40.87
CA PRO A 254 -12.72 -19.16 -40.77
C PRO A 254 -12.22 -20.57 -41.12
N GLY A 255 -12.58 -21.56 -40.30
CA GLY A 255 -12.37 -22.98 -40.56
C GLY A 255 -13.46 -23.81 -39.88
N GLU A 256 -14.23 -24.53 -40.69
CA GLU A 256 -15.32 -25.43 -40.32
C GLU A 256 -14.92 -26.54 -39.34
N ALA A 257 -15.83 -26.88 -38.41
CA ALA A 257 -16.13 -28.28 -38.06
C ALA A 257 -17.39 -28.40 -37.15
N LEU A 258 -18.39 -29.07 -37.71
CA LEU A 258 -19.21 -30.17 -37.16
C LEU A 258 -19.66 -30.15 -35.68
N SER A 259 -20.98 -30.14 -35.49
CA SER A 259 -21.70 -30.41 -34.24
C SER A 259 -21.67 -31.89 -33.84
N PRO A 260 -21.86 -32.19 -32.54
CA PRO A 260 -23.00 -33.03 -32.20
C PRO A 260 -23.86 -32.49 -31.04
N ARG A 261 -25.14 -32.82 -31.13
CA ARG A 261 -26.26 -32.44 -30.26
C ARG A 261 -26.16 -33.06 -28.85
N ARG A 262 -26.56 -32.31 -27.82
CA ARG A 262 -27.28 -32.82 -26.62
C ARG A 262 -28.35 -31.82 -26.19
N GLY A 263 -29.48 -32.36 -25.73
CA GLY A 263 -30.79 -31.71 -25.51
C GLY A 263 -30.92 -30.74 -24.32
N PRO A 264 -32.15 -30.37 -23.93
CA PRO A 264 -32.48 -29.00 -23.54
C PRO A 264 -32.20 -28.62 -22.08
N LEU A 265 -31.96 -27.32 -21.92
CA LEU A 265 -31.64 -26.57 -20.71
C LEU A 265 -32.79 -26.51 -19.68
N ALA A 266 -32.44 -26.64 -18.40
CA ALA A 266 -33.19 -25.97 -17.33
C ALA A 266 -32.73 -24.49 -17.27
N ALA A 267 -33.68 -23.57 -17.33
CA ALA A 267 -33.45 -22.14 -17.50
C ALA A 267 -32.68 -21.52 -16.30
N PRO A 268 -31.56 -20.81 -16.53
CA PRO A 268 -31.01 -19.91 -15.53
C PRO A 268 -31.78 -18.58 -15.53
N GLY A 269 -32.22 -18.18 -14.33
CA GLY A 269 -32.86 -16.90 -14.07
C GLY A 269 -32.07 -15.72 -14.64
N ARG A 270 -32.81 -14.78 -15.21
CA ARG A 270 -32.33 -13.63 -16.00
C ARG A 270 -31.36 -12.76 -15.16
N VAL A 271 -30.05 -12.99 -15.31
CA VAL A 271 -29.01 -12.08 -14.78
C VAL A 271 -29.12 -10.76 -15.54
N ARG A 272 -29.60 -9.71 -14.87
CA ARG A 272 -29.55 -8.33 -15.40
C ARG A 272 -28.08 -7.97 -15.61
N ARG A 273 -27.64 -7.87 -16.86
CA ARG A 273 -26.40 -7.20 -17.25
C ARG A 273 -26.52 -5.73 -16.86
N ILE A 274 -25.95 -5.36 -15.71
CA ILE A 274 -25.63 -3.97 -15.44
C ILE A 274 -24.38 -3.69 -16.25
N ALA A 275 -24.57 -3.09 -17.42
CA ALA A 275 -23.47 -2.45 -18.13
C ALA A 275 -23.00 -1.28 -17.25
N GLU A 276 -21.85 -1.45 -16.60
CA GLU A 276 -21.14 -0.29 -16.07
C GLU A 276 -20.73 0.56 -17.28
N THR A 277 -21.49 1.60 -17.56
CA THR A 277 -21.10 2.68 -18.47
C THR A 277 -19.87 3.34 -17.86
N ARG A 278 -18.68 2.82 -18.17
CA ARG A 278 -17.43 3.48 -17.82
C ARG A 278 -17.33 4.75 -18.63
N ALA A 279 -17.27 5.89 -17.95
CA ALA A 279 -16.73 7.10 -18.53
C ALA A 279 -15.34 6.76 -19.11
N PRO A 280 -15.02 7.20 -20.34
CA PRO A 280 -13.75 6.90 -20.96
C PRO A 280 -12.61 7.35 -20.04
N TYR A 281 -11.61 6.49 -19.87
CA TYR A 281 -10.38 6.80 -19.17
C TYR A 281 -9.77 8.04 -19.83
N ARG A 282 -9.91 9.22 -19.20
CA ARG A 282 -9.10 10.37 -19.58
C ARG A 282 -7.66 9.97 -19.32
N VAL A 283 -6.88 9.90 -20.39
CA VAL A 283 -5.43 10.01 -20.29
C VAL A 283 -5.19 11.36 -19.60
N GLU A 284 -4.93 11.33 -18.30
CA GLU A 284 -4.48 12.52 -17.58
C GLU A 284 -3.28 13.06 -18.34
N SER A 285 -3.29 14.38 -18.62
CA SER A 285 -2.14 15.07 -19.19
C SER A 285 -0.86 14.63 -18.47
N PRO A 286 0.28 14.51 -19.18
CA PRO A 286 1.51 14.04 -18.59
C PRO A 286 1.78 14.87 -17.32
N PHE A 287 2.18 14.19 -16.24
CA PHE A 287 2.44 14.73 -14.90
C PHE A 287 3.28 16.04 -14.86
N LYS A 288 3.95 16.38 -15.97
CA LYS A 288 4.63 17.65 -16.25
C LYS A 288 3.68 18.83 -16.05
N GLY A 289 4.09 19.78 -15.22
CA GLY A 289 3.31 20.99 -14.94
C GLY A 289 2.58 20.99 -13.59
N SER A 290 2.42 19.84 -12.93
CA SER A 290 1.81 19.78 -11.60
C SER A 290 2.71 20.37 -10.50
N GLY A 291 2.13 20.83 -9.39
CA GLY A 291 2.91 21.29 -8.24
C GLY A 291 3.86 20.20 -7.69
N ARG A 292 3.43 18.92 -7.73
CA ARG A 292 4.26 17.78 -7.33
C ARG A 292 5.46 17.59 -8.27
N TYR A 293 5.28 17.79 -9.57
CA TYR A 293 6.35 17.74 -10.56
C TYR A 293 7.44 18.78 -10.28
N TYR A 294 7.06 20.05 -10.09
CA TYR A 294 8.03 21.11 -9.84
C TYR A 294 8.70 20.99 -8.46
N ARG A 295 7.97 20.53 -7.43
CA ARG A 295 8.59 20.19 -6.12
C ARG A 295 9.71 19.17 -6.25
N GLY A 296 9.50 18.12 -7.06
CA GLY A 296 10.55 17.12 -7.35
C GLY A 296 11.77 17.75 -8.01
N ARG A 297 11.55 18.53 -9.08
CA ARG A 297 12.62 19.24 -9.81
C ARG A 297 13.43 20.18 -8.92
N ILE A 298 12.78 20.89 -8.00
CA ILE A 298 13.47 21.75 -7.02
C ILE A 298 14.41 20.90 -6.18
N VAL A 299 13.91 19.84 -5.55
CA VAL A 299 14.75 18.99 -4.68
C VAL A 299 15.90 18.35 -5.46
N ASP A 300 15.64 17.88 -6.69
CA ASP A 300 16.69 17.32 -7.54
C ASP A 300 17.75 18.35 -7.90
N ARG A 301 17.35 19.61 -8.16
CA ARG A 301 18.31 20.68 -8.43
C ARG A 301 19.14 21.03 -7.20
N LEU A 302 18.51 21.11 -6.02
CA LEU A 302 19.21 21.41 -4.76
C LEU A 302 20.19 20.29 -4.37
N ARG A 303 19.85 19.02 -4.64
CA ARG A 303 20.77 17.86 -4.47
C ARG A 303 21.98 17.87 -5.39
N ALA A 304 21.99 18.65 -6.46
CA ALA A 304 23.17 18.76 -7.33
C ALA A 304 24.19 19.80 -6.80
N LEU A 305 23.81 20.59 -5.79
CA LEU A 305 24.69 21.58 -5.19
C LEU A 305 25.59 20.91 -4.15
N SER A 306 26.84 21.38 -4.00
CA SER A 306 27.68 21.05 -2.85
C SER A 306 27.04 21.53 -1.54
N ASP A 307 27.45 20.97 -0.41
CA ASP A 307 26.85 21.31 0.89
C ASP A 307 27.06 22.80 1.24
N GLY A 308 26.03 23.40 1.84
CA GLY A 308 26.00 24.84 2.16
C GLY A 308 25.70 25.77 0.98
N ASN A 309 25.73 25.28 -0.26
CA ASN A 309 25.39 26.10 -1.42
C ASN A 309 23.88 26.30 -1.56
N ALA A 310 23.50 27.51 -1.96
CA ALA A 310 22.12 27.91 -2.19
C ALA A 310 21.97 28.57 -3.58
N LEU A 311 20.77 28.48 -4.17
CA LEU A 311 20.41 29.16 -5.42
C LEU A 311 19.46 30.31 -5.11
N SER A 312 19.60 31.44 -5.81
CA SER A 312 18.53 32.46 -5.79
C SER A 312 17.24 31.88 -6.37
N LEU A 313 16.08 32.41 -5.96
CA LEU A 313 14.79 32.01 -6.52
C LEU A 313 14.75 32.14 -8.04
N VAL A 314 15.35 33.21 -8.59
CA VAL A 314 15.44 33.41 -10.04
C VAL A 314 16.25 32.29 -10.70
N ALA A 315 17.46 32.01 -10.22
CA ALA A 315 18.31 30.96 -10.78
C ALA A 315 17.67 29.56 -10.65
N LEU A 316 16.99 29.29 -9.54
CA LEU A 316 16.23 28.06 -9.34
C LEU A 316 15.07 27.97 -10.33
N GLY A 317 14.28 29.03 -10.49
CA GLY A 317 13.14 29.11 -11.39
C GLY A 317 13.53 28.84 -12.85
N THR A 318 14.56 29.55 -13.34
CA THR A 318 15.12 29.38 -14.69
C THR A 318 15.59 27.94 -14.93
N ALA A 319 16.19 27.29 -13.92
CA ALA A 319 16.65 25.92 -14.05
C ALA A 319 15.51 24.88 -14.11
N ILE A 320 14.35 25.15 -13.48
CA ILE A 320 13.27 24.15 -13.33
C ILE A 320 12.04 24.41 -14.21
N LYS A 321 11.88 25.60 -14.80
CA LYS A 321 10.74 25.94 -15.65
C LYS A 321 11.23 26.70 -16.90
N PRO A 322 11.11 26.11 -18.11
CA PRO A 322 11.36 26.85 -19.36
C PRO A 322 10.45 28.09 -19.45
N GLY A 323 11.01 29.23 -19.85
CA GLY A 323 10.29 30.50 -19.93
C GLY A 323 9.94 31.12 -18.57
N PHE A 324 10.61 30.71 -17.49
CA PHE A 324 10.45 31.34 -16.18
C PHE A 324 10.76 32.85 -16.25
N GLY A 325 9.88 33.68 -15.68
CA GLY A 325 10.06 35.12 -15.55
C GLY A 325 9.45 35.66 -14.25
N ASP A 326 9.50 36.97 -14.05
CA ASP A 326 9.17 37.61 -12.76
C ASP A 326 7.74 37.33 -12.28
N ALA A 327 6.78 37.19 -13.20
CA ALA A 327 5.39 36.85 -12.88
C ALA A 327 5.24 35.47 -12.20
N ASP A 328 6.24 34.58 -12.34
CA ASP A 328 6.24 33.25 -11.73
C ASP A 328 6.84 33.22 -10.32
N LEU A 329 7.49 34.29 -9.86
CA LEU A 329 8.16 34.34 -8.56
C LEU A 329 7.22 34.03 -7.38
N PRO A 330 6.00 34.58 -7.29
CA PRO A 330 5.09 34.26 -6.19
C PRO A 330 4.72 32.77 -6.14
N TRP A 331 4.53 32.15 -7.31
CA TRP A 331 4.23 30.72 -7.43
C TRP A 331 5.42 29.86 -6.96
N LEU A 332 6.63 30.18 -7.42
CA LEU A 332 7.83 29.46 -7.02
C LEU A 332 8.09 29.59 -5.51
N HIS A 333 7.95 30.81 -4.98
CA HIS A 333 8.07 31.06 -3.55
C HIS A 333 7.06 30.21 -2.75
N GLY A 334 5.81 30.11 -3.20
CA GLY A 334 4.80 29.22 -2.60
C GLY A 334 5.21 27.75 -2.59
N LEU A 335 5.80 27.25 -3.69
CA LEU A 335 6.31 25.87 -3.75
C LEU A 335 7.47 25.63 -2.79
N VAL A 336 8.43 26.57 -2.73
CA VAL A 336 9.60 26.51 -1.85
C VAL A 336 9.17 26.57 -0.39
N LYS A 337 8.25 27.46 -0.01
CA LYS A 337 7.68 27.50 1.35
C LYS A 337 6.98 26.20 1.72
N GLY A 338 6.31 25.55 0.77
CA GLY A 338 5.76 24.22 0.99
C GLY A 338 6.83 23.13 1.17
N LEU A 339 7.99 23.25 0.52
CA LEU A 339 9.12 22.33 0.70
C LEU A 339 9.79 22.56 2.04
N GLU A 340 9.94 23.82 2.46
CA GLU A 340 10.46 24.22 3.76
C GLU A 340 9.63 23.65 4.91
N ARG A 341 8.29 23.77 4.85
CA ARG A 341 7.39 23.13 5.83
C ARG A 341 7.54 21.61 5.88
N ASP A 342 7.82 20.97 4.75
CA ASP A 342 8.04 19.53 4.68
C ASP A 342 9.46 19.14 5.15
N GLY A 343 10.34 20.11 5.43
CA GLY A 343 11.74 19.89 5.78
C GLY A 343 12.59 19.43 4.59
N LEU A 344 12.26 19.88 3.37
CA LEU A 344 12.93 19.49 2.12
C LEU A 344 13.72 20.63 1.47
N ALA A 345 13.61 21.84 2.00
CA ALA A 345 14.36 23.00 1.56
C ALA A 345 14.50 23.98 2.73
N ARG A 346 15.43 24.93 2.61
CA ARG A 346 15.58 26.08 3.51
C ARG A 346 15.61 27.34 2.66
N LEU A 347 14.79 28.33 2.99
CA LEU A 347 14.75 29.64 2.33
C LEU A 347 15.30 30.71 3.28
N ARG A 348 16.37 31.40 2.86
CA ARG A 348 16.94 32.57 3.56
C ARG A 348 17.34 33.62 2.53
N ASP A 349 16.89 34.86 2.71
CA ASP A 349 17.25 36.01 1.85
C ASP A 349 17.10 35.70 0.35
N ASP A 350 15.95 35.14 -0.05
CA ASP A 350 15.64 34.67 -1.42
C ASP A 350 16.58 33.61 -2.00
N ARG A 351 17.37 32.95 -1.13
CA ARG A 351 18.21 31.82 -1.48
C ARG A 351 17.65 30.52 -0.92
N VAL A 352 17.61 29.51 -1.77
CA VAL A 352 17.09 28.17 -1.48
C VAL A 352 18.22 27.16 -1.45
N SER A 353 18.29 26.37 -0.39
CA SER A 353 19.26 25.28 -0.19
C SER A 353 18.56 24.02 0.31
N LEU A 354 19.29 22.89 0.35
CA LEU A 354 18.87 21.77 1.19
C LEU A 354 18.97 22.16 2.68
N PRO A 355 18.09 21.60 3.53
CA PRO A 355 17.96 21.99 4.93
C PRO A 355 19.10 21.51 5.83
#